data_AF-S0GGJ2-F1
#
_entry.id   AF-S0GGJ2-F1
#
_cell.length_a   1.000
_cell.length_b   1.000
_cell.length_c   1.000
_cell.angle_alpha   90.00
_cell.angle_beta   90.00
_cell.angle_gamma   90.00
#
_symmetry.space_group_name_H-M   'P 1'
#
loop_
_entity.id
_entity.type
_entity.pdbx_description
1 polymer ?
#
loop_
_entity_poly.entity_id
_entity_poly.type
_entity_poly.pdbx_seq_one_letter_code
_entity_poly.pdbx_strand_id
1 'polypeptide(L)'
;MRILFSIILLISAYVGSPFIASAQQTVQATHAIKQAEPDSIEISAYDNKVVVKNAPIGSKLEIYSVVGIRVKEIELKQPDGEYTVNIAKGYYIVRIGETVRKVAIR
;
A
#
# COMPACT_ATOMS: atom_id res chain seq x y z
N MET A 1 -54.19 27.51 -6.76
CA MET A 1 -52.89 28.20 -6.63
C MET A 1 -52.23 28.02 -5.25
N ARG A 2 -52.92 28.25 -4.12
CA ARG A 2 -52.30 28.13 -2.76
C ARG A 2 -51.69 26.75 -2.44
N ILE A 3 -52.37 25.67 -2.82
CA ILE A 3 -51.89 24.28 -2.59
C ILE A 3 -50.63 23.96 -3.40
N LEU A 4 -50.50 24.53 -4.60
CA LEU A 4 -49.33 24.32 -5.46
C LEU A 4 -48.08 24.97 -4.84
N PHE A 5 -48.21 26.18 -4.29
CA PHE A 5 -47.14 26.85 -3.56
C PHE A 5 -46.77 26.12 -2.26
N SER A 6 -47.73 25.53 -1.55
CA SER A 6 -47.46 24.72 -0.35
C SER A 6 -46.66 23.46 -0.65
N ILE A 7 -46.93 22.80 -1.79
CA ILE A 7 -46.19 21.60 -2.22
C ILE A 7 -44.75 21.96 -2.61
N ILE A 8 -44.54 23.07 -3.31
CA ILE A 8 -43.19 23.54 -3.71
C ILE A 8 -42.34 23.91 -2.49
N LEU A 9 -42.94 24.56 -1.48
CA LEU A 9 -42.24 24.92 -0.24
C LEU A 9 -41.77 23.68 0.54
N LEU A 10 -42.60 22.64 0.61
CA LEU A 10 -42.29 21.38 1.31
C LEU A 10 -41.12 20.59 0.68
N ILE A 11 -40.96 20.66 -0.64
CA ILE A 11 -39.89 19.94 -1.36
C ILE A 11 -38.53 20.63 -1.15
N SER A 12 -38.49 21.96 -1.08
CA SER A 12 -37.25 22.71 -0.86
C SER A 12 -36.60 22.50 0.52
N ALA A 13 -37.38 22.07 1.53
CA ALA A 13 -36.87 21.83 2.88
C ALA A 13 -36.09 20.51 3.03
N TYR A 14 -36.16 19.59 2.04
CA TYR A 14 -35.59 18.24 2.16
C TYR A 14 -34.16 18.08 1.59
N VAL A 15 -33.61 19.10 0.92
CA VAL A 15 -32.29 19.03 0.26
C VAL A 15 -31.10 19.43 1.17
N GLY A 16 -31.34 19.67 2.45
CA GLY A 16 -30.36 20.20 3.40
C GLY A 16 -29.77 19.21 4.42
N SER A 17 -29.93 17.89 4.27
CA SER A 17 -29.32 16.94 5.22
C SER A 17 -27.82 16.76 4.91
N PRO A 18 -26.89 17.16 5.79
CA PRO A 18 -25.49 16.84 5.60
C PRO A 18 -25.32 15.32 5.66
N PHE A 19 -24.82 14.74 4.58
CA PHE A 19 -24.40 13.34 4.54
C PHE A 19 -23.13 13.22 5.41
N ILE A 20 -23.31 12.94 6.70
CA ILE A 20 -22.20 12.60 7.60
C ILE A 20 -21.78 11.16 7.26
N ALA A 21 -20.76 11.04 6.40
CA ALA A 21 -20.07 9.78 6.19
C ALA A 21 -19.23 9.46 7.44
N SER A 22 -19.77 8.64 8.34
CA SER A 22 -18.97 8.00 9.39
C SER A 22 -18.05 6.99 8.73
N ALA A 23 -16.74 7.26 8.70
CA ALA A 23 -15.75 6.24 8.43
C ALA A 23 -15.75 5.26 9.60
N GLN A 24 -16.54 4.19 9.48
CA GLN A 24 -16.48 3.06 10.40
C GLN A 24 -15.10 2.43 10.23
N GLN A 25 -14.15 2.78 11.10
CA GLN A 25 -12.87 2.11 11.18
C GLN A 25 -13.16 0.71 11.71
N THR A 26 -13.48 -0.21 10.80
CA THR A 26 -13.49 -1.63 11.07
C THR A 26 -12.04 -1.95 11.39
N VAL A 27 -11.71 -1.98 12.67
CA VAL A 27 -10.57 -2.78 13.16
C VAL A 27 -11.00 -4.22 12.90
N GLN A 28 -10.88 -4.62 11.64
CA GLN A 28 -10.89 -6.01 11.24
C GLN A 28 -9.60 -6.53 11.83
N ALA A 29 -9.68 -7.03 13.06
CA ALA A 29 -8.71 -7.94 13.61
C ALA A 29 -8.79 -9.19 12.71
N THR A 30 -8.13 -9.09 11.56
CA THR A 30 -7.86 -10.22 10.69
C THR A 30 -6.88 -11.08 11.47
N HIS A 31 -7.43 -11.93 12.35
CA HIS A 31 -6.79 -13.19 12.67
C HIS A 31 -6.74 -13.94 11.34
N ALA A 32 -5.67 -13.68 10.57
CA ALA A 32 -5.34 -14.43 9.40
C ALA A 32 -5.17 -15.88 9.86
N ILE A 33 -6.16 -16.70 9.57
CA ILE A 33 -5.97 -18.14 9.45
C ILE A 33 -4.79 -18.26 8.49
N LYS A 34 -3.67 -18.80 8.97
CA LYS A 34 -2.53 -19.21 8.13
C LYS A 34 -3.03 -20.27 7.16
N GLN A 35 -3.63 -19.84 6.07
CA GLN A 35 -3.62 -20.61 4.84
C GLN A 35 -2.15 -20.60 4.42
N ALA A 36 -1.55 -21.78 4.24
CA ALA A 36 -0.24 -21.87 3.64
C ALA A 36 -0.36 -21.32 2.21
N GLU A 37 -0.08 -20.02 2.07
CA GLU A 37 -0.10 -19.33 0.79
C GLU A 37 1.07 -19.85 -0.06
N PRO A 38 0.88 -20.02 -1.38
CA PRO A 38 1.95 -20.40 -2.30
C PRO A 38 3.10 -19.41 -2.15
N ASP A 39 4.35 -19.88 -2.26
CA ASP A 39 5.62 -19.16 -2.03
C ASP A 39 5.58 -17.67 -2.38
N SER A 40 5.01 -16.86 -1.48
CA SER A 40 4.78 -15.45 -1.73
C SER A 40 6.09 -14.71 -1.55
N ILE A 41 6.39 -13.77 -2.46
CA ILE A 41 7.61 -12.97 -2.39
C ILE A 41 7.61 -12.17 -1.07
N GLU A 42 8.57 -12.45 -0.21
CA GLU A 42 8.71 -11.78 1.08
C GLU A 42 9.78 -10.68 0.96
N ILE A 43 9.42 -9.44 1.32
CA ILE A 43 10.33 -8.29 1.30
C ILE A 43 10.37 -7.70 2.71
N SER A 44 11.56 -7.67 3.31
CA SER A 44 11.81 -6.99 4.57
C SER A 44 13.06 -6.13 4.48
N ALA A 45 13.21 -5.19 5.42
CA ALA A 45 14.41 -4.37 5.50
C ALA A 45 14.85 -4.22 6.95
N TYR A 46 16.16 -4.22 7.16
CA TYR A 46 16.77 -3.93 8.44
C TYR A 46 18.03 -3.10 8.20
N ASP A 47 18.24 -2.08 9.02
CA ASP A 47 19.37 -1.14 8.86
C ASP A 47 19.45 -0.59 7.42
N ASN A 48 20.55 -0.85 6.71
CA ASN A 48 20.76 -0.50 5.31
C ASN A 48 20.61 -1.68 4.34
N LYS A 49 19.96 -2.77 4.74
CA LYS A 49 19.80 -3.99 3.94
C LYS A 49 18.33 -4.29 3.65
N VAL A 50 18.09 -4.82 2.45
CA VAL A 50 16.80 -5.38 2.04
C VAL A 50 16.97 -6.89 1.92
N VAL A 51 16.13 -7.63 2.65
CA VAL A 51 16.06 -9.09 2.60
C VAL A 51 14.90 -9.47 1.72
N VAL A 52 15.18 -10.32 0.75
CA VAL A 52 14.21 -10.86 -0.20
C VAL A 52 14.13 -12.36 0.01
N LYS A 53 12.92 -12.91 0.00
CA LYS A 53 12.69 -14.35 -0.07
C LYS A 53 11.69 -14.72 -1.15
N ASN A 54 11.84 -15.91 -1.71
CA ASN A 54 10.96 -16.49 -2.73
C ASN A 54 10.81 -15.63 -3.99
N ALA A 55 11.81 -14.81 -4.34
CA ALA A 55 11.75 -14.01 -5.55
C ALA A 55 12.10 -14.84 -6.80
N PRO A 56 11.47 -14.61 -7.96
CA PRO A 56 11.86 -15.28 -9.20
C PRO A 56 13.27 -14.86 -9.64
N ILE A 57 14.10 -15.83 -10.00
CA ILE A 57 15.47 -15.57 -10.48
C ILE A 57 15.43 -14.70 -11.75
N GLY A 58 16.32 -13.72 -11.85
CA GLY A 58 16.34 -12.75 -12.94
C GLY A 58 15.36 -11.59 -12.76
N SER A 59 14.55 -11.59 -11.70
CA SER A 59 13.75 -10.42 -11.34
C SER A 59 14.63 -9.25 -10.90
N LYS A 60 14.07 -8.05 -10.98
CA LYS A 60 14.74 -6.81 -10.57
C LYS A 60 14.19 -6.36 -9.23
N LEU A 61 15.10 -6.13 -8.29
CA LEU A 61 14.84 -5.41 -7.05
C LEU A 61 14.95 -3.91 -7.33
N GLU A 62 13.80 -3.27 -7.47
CA GLU A 62 13.68 -1.84 -7.74
C GLU A 62 13.38 -1.10 -6.44
N ILE A 63 14.09 -0.02 -6.17
CA ILE A 63 13.88 0.82 -4.98
C ILE A 63 13.53 2.21 -5.44
N TYR A 64 12.37 2.69 -4.98
CA TYR A 64 11.83 4.01 -5.27
C TYR A 64 11.75 4.86 -4.01
N SER A 65 11.97 6.16 -4.17
CA SER A 65 11.65 7.13 -3.13
C SER A 65 10.13 7.26 -2.93
N VAL A 66 9.70 7.87 -1.84
CA VAL A 66 8.26 8.14 -1.58
C VAL A 66 7.59 9.00 -2.64
N VAL A 67 8.37 9.75 -3.44
CA VAL A 67 7.86 10.56 -4.56
C VAL A 67 7.90 9.82 -5.89
N GLY A 68 8.27 8.52 -5.92
CA GLY A 68 8.23 7.67 -7.10
C GLY A 68 9.48 7.69 -7.98
N ILE A 69 10.59 8.29 -7.53
CA ILE A 69 11.86 8.27 -8.28
C ILE A 69 12.61 6.98 -7.98
N ARG A 70 13.01 6.21 -9.01
CA ARG A 70 13.84 5.01 -8.85
C ARG A 70 15.25 5.40 -8.42
N VAL A 71 15.64 5.04 -7.21
CA VAL A 71 16.96 5.36 -6.60
C VAL A 71 17.98 4.22 -6.73
N LYS A 72 17.51 2.97 -6.86
CA LYS A 72 18.37 1.80 -7.03
C LYS A 72 17.66 0.71 -7.82
N GLU A 73 18.43 -0.07 -8.58
CA GLU A 73 17.99 -1.29 -9.24
C GLU A 73 19.09 -2.34 -9.07
N ILE A 74 18.70 -3.57 -8.70
CA ILE A 74 19.60 -4.70 -8.52
C ILE A 74 18.96 -5.93 -9.16
N GLU A 75 19.71 -6.66 -9.98
CA GLU A 75 19.25 -7.92 -10.56
C GLU A 75 19.42 -9.07 -9.56
N LEU A 76 18.35 -9.83 -9.30
CA LEU A 76 18.32 -10.93 -8.36
C LEU A 76 18.89 -12.19 -9.01
N LYS A 77 20.07 -12.62 -8.54
CA LYS A 77 20.73 -13.85 -9.00
C LYS A 77 20.23 -15.11 -8.29
N GLN A 78 19.61 -14.94 -7.13
CA GLN A 78 19.14 -16.00 -6.26
C GLN A 78 17.73 -15.64 -5.76
N PRO A 79 16.89 -16.65 -5.46
CA PRO A 79 15.53 -16.41 -5.00
C PRO A 79 15.46 -15.76 -3.62
N ASP A 80 16.42 -16.11 -2.77
CA ASP A 80 16.60 -15.54 -1.45
C ASP A 80 17.93 -14.79 -1.40
N GLY A 81 17.96 -13.65 -0.71
CA GLY A 81 19.20 -12.91 -0.57
C GLY A 81 19.07 -11.64 0.25
N GLU A 82 20.22 -11.17 0.72
CA GLU A 82 20.35 -9.87 1.35
C GLU A 82 21.07 -8.90 0.42
N TYR A 83 20.48 -7.72 0.24
CA TYR A 83 20.97 -6.70 -0.65
C TYR A 83 21.26 -5.44 0.15
N THR A 84 22.55 -5.10 0.28
CA THR A 84 22.95 -3.84 0.92
C THR A 84 22.61 -2.66 0.02
N VAL A 85 21.83 -1.73 0.57
CA VAL A 85 21.34 -0.55 -0.11
C VAL A 85 22.00 0.68 0.50
N ASN A 86 23.04 1.19 -0.15
CA ASN A 86 23.75 2.39 0.28
C ASN A 86 22.96 3.67 -0.13
N ILE A 87 21.84 3.91 0.55
CA ILE A 87 20.98 5.10 0.38
C ILE A 87 20.72 5.76 1.73
N ALA A 88 20.29 7.02 1.71
CA ALA A 88 19.98 7.76 2.92
C ALA A 88 18.84 7.08 3.72
N LYS A 89 18.87 7.26 5.05
CA LYS A 89 17.82 6.78 5.95
C LYS A 89 16.48 7.39 5.58
N GLY A 90 15.42 6.60 5.64
CA GLY A 90 14.08 7.05 5.26
C GLY A 90 13.16 5.94 4.82
N TYR A 91 11.96 6.33 4.37
CA TYR A 91 10.99 5.40 3.80
C TYR A 91 11.19 5.27 2.29
N TYR A 92 11.09 4.03 1.81
CA TYR A 92 11.21 3.69 0.41
C TYR A 92 10.13 2.70 0.00
N ILE A 93 9.89 2.65 -1.29
CA ILE A 93 9.01 1.67 -1.93
C ILE A 93 9.92 0.67 -2.63
N VAL A 94 9.91 -0.57 -2.18
CA VAL A 94 10.64 -1.67 -2.82
C VAL A 94 9.67 -2.46 -3.68
N ARG A 95 10.08 -2.75 -4.90
CA ARG A 95 9.29 -3.49 -5.88
C ARG A 95 10.10 -4.64 -6.46
N ILE A 96 9.46 -5.80 -6.58
CA ILE A 96 9.96 -6.98 -7.28
C ILE A 96 8.80 -7.50 -8.14
N GLY A 97 8.88 -7.30 -9.45
CA GLY A 97 7.77 -7.63 -10.36
C GLY A 97 6.48 -6.88 -10.00
N GLU A 98 5.46 -7.60 -9.56
CA GLU A 98 4.17 -7.06 -9.09
C GLU A 98 4.11 -6.85 -7.57
N THR A 99 5.05 -7.43 -6.81
CA THR A 99 5.09 -7.30 -5.36
C THR A 99 5.73 -5.98 -4.97
N VAL A 100 4.99 -5.18 -4.19
CA VAL A 100 5.43 -3.85 -3.71
C VAL A 100 5.32 -3.78 -2.20
N ARG A 101 6.34 -3.23 -1.54
CA ARG A 101 6.37 -3.05 -0.08
C ARG A 101 6.97 -1.71 0.31
N LYS A 102 6.32 -1.00 1.24
CA LYS A 102 6.93 0.13 1.92
C LYS A 102 7.90 -0.39 2.98
N VAL A 103 9.15 0.08 2.95
CA VAL A 103 10.19 -0.29 3.91
C VAL A 103 10.81 0.94 4.55
N ALA A 104 11.35 0.79 5.76
CA ALA A 104 12.13 1.81 6.43
C ALA A 104 13.60 1.40 6.43
N ILE A 105 14.45 2.24 5.85
CA ILE A 105 15.90 2.13 5.90
C ILE A 105 16.37 2.98 7.08
N ARG A 106 17.06 2.36 8.04
CA ARG A 106 17.35 2.94 9.36
C ARG A 106 18.75 3.47 9.53
#